data_AF-U9WC33-F1
#
_entry.id   AF-U9WC33-F1
#
_cell.length_a   1.000
_cell.length_b   1.000
_cell.length_c   1.000
_cell.angle_alpha   90.00
_cell.angle_beta   90.00
_cell.angle_gamma   90.00
#
_symmetry.space_group_name_H-M   'P 1'
#
loop_
_entity.id
_entity.type
_entity.pdbx_description
1 polymer ?
#
loop_
_entity_poly.entity_id
_entity_poly.type
_entity_poly.pdbx_seq_one_letter_code
_entity_poly.pdbx_strand_id
1 'polypeptide(L)'
;MSENGLRMLGVAVAFLLVFGTGFYLTHFGRPYGVALFTVHKLVATGILVFLGVNIYKIYKTPALGGSAWLIVSLAVLAFVVMIASGSVLSAVKSSPTVIAAIHKVVSYVTVLLAIAAFYLLLWRSP
;
A
#
# COMPACT_ATOMS: atom_id res chain seq x y z
N MET A 1 -22.30 10.55 4.89
CA MET A 1 -21.15 10.29 3.99
C MET A 1 -21.60 9.38 2.87
N SER A 2 -21.13 9.57 1.63
CA SER A 2 -21.37 8.61 0.55
C SER A 2 -20.59 7.30 0.79
N GLU A 3 -21.00 6.19 0.16
CA GLU A 3 -20.28 4.92 0.24
C GLU A 3 -18.80 5.08 -0.16
N ASN A 4 -18.54 5.76 -1.27
CA ASN A 4 -17.18 6.03 -1.74
C ASN A 4 -16.40 6.90 -0.75
N GLY A 5 -17.05 7.83 -0.04
CA GLY A 5 -16.44 8.61 1.03
C GLY A 5 -16.02 7.74 2.23
N LEU A 6 -16.84 6.77 2.63
CA LEU A 6 -16.49 5.84 3.72
C LEU A 6 -15.34 4.92 3.32
N ARG A 7 -15.33 4.45 2.07
CA ARG A 7 -14.24 3.63 1.51
C ARG A 7 -12.92 4.40 1.47
N MET A 8 -12.95 5.67 1.07
CA MET A 8 -11.78 6.54 1.08
C MET A 8 -11.25 6.80 2.49
N LEU A 9 -12.15 7.03 3.46
CA LEU A 9 -11.78 7.16 4.87
C LEU A 9 -11.10 5.88 5.38
N GLY A 10 -11.63 4.71 5.04
CA GLY A 10 -11.02 3.43 5.40
C GLY A 10 -9.61 3.27 4.83
N VAL A 11 -9.39 3.66 3.58
CA VAL A 11 -8.04 3.68 2.96
C VAL A 11 -7.11 4.63 3.70
N ALA A 12 -7.56 5.84 4.01
CA ALA A 12 -6.75 6.82 4.75
C ALA A 12 -6.34 6.30 6.14
N VAL A 13 -7.29 5.73 6.88
CA VAL A 13 -7.02 5.10 8.19
C VAL A 13 -6.04 3.94 8.05
N ALA A 14 -6.21 3.07 7.04
CA ALA A 14 -5.30 1.96 6.80
C ALA A 14 -3.87 2.44 6.49
N PHE A 15 -3.71 3.53 5.73
CA PHE A 15 -2.40 4.14 5.49
C PHE A 15 -1.77 4.74 6.75
N LEU A 16 -2.56 5.41 7.59
CA LEU A 16 -2.07 5.90 8.88
C LEU A 16 -1.61 4.74 9.78
N LEU A 17 -2.37 3.64 9.82
CA LEU A 17 -2.01 2.45 10.59
C LEU A 17 -0.73 1.79 10.07
N VAL A 18 -0.59 1.57 8.75
CA VAL A 18 0.60 0.91 8.20
C VAL A 18 1.87 1.77 8.37
N PHE A 19 1.76 3.10 8.21
CA PHE A 19 2.89 4.01 8.44
C PHE A 19 3.25 4.12 9.91
N GLY A 20 2.25 4.30 10.78
CA GLY A 20 2.48 4.36 12.22
C GLY A 20 3.18 3.10 12.71
N THR A 21 2.65 1.93 12.36
CA THR A 21 3.27 0.65 12.74
C THR A 21 4.66 0.45 12.12
N GLY A 22 4.89 0.87 10.87
CA GLY A 22 6.20 0.81 10.21
C GLY A 22 7.24 1.72 10.88
N PHE A 23 6.84 2.93 11.28
CA PHE A 23 7.69 3.85 12.03
C PHE A 23 8.08 3.26 13.39
N TYR A 24 7.11 2.71 14.14
CA TYR A 24 7.39 2.04 15.42
C TYR A 24 8.31 0.84 15.27
N LEU A 25 8.15 0.02 14.22
CA LEU A 25 9.08 -1.10 13.93
C LEU A 25 10.51 -0.60 13.70
N THR A 26 10.67 0.58 13.10
CA THR A 26 11.98 1.19 12.88
C THR A 26 12.59 1.69 14.19
N HIS A 27 11.77 2.17 15.12
CA HIS A 27 12.22 2.70 16.42
C HIS A 27 12.62 1.60 17.42
N PHE A 28 11.82 0.54 17.56
CA PHE A 28 12.12 -0.55 18.50
C PHE A 28 13.18 -1.53 17.97
N GLY A 29 13.42 -1.53 16.66
CA GLY A 29 14.41 -2.40 16.05
C GLY A 29 14.07 -3.89 16.21
N ARG A 30 15.10 -4.73 16.10
CA ARG A 30 14.97 -6.19 16.16
C ARG A 30 15.25 -6.71 17.58
N PRO A 31 14.62 -7.83 18.00
CA PRO A 31 13.59 -8.59 17.27
C PRO A 31 12.27 -7.83 17.21
N TYR A 32 11.60 -7.85 16.06
CA TYR A 32 10.32 -7.16 15.91
C TYR A 32 9.25 -7.82 16.79
N GLY A 33 8.46 -7.01 17.49
CA GLY A 33 7.28 -7.50 18.21
C GLY A 33 6.31 -8.18 17.26
N VAL A 34 6.00 -9.47 17.49
CA VAL A 34 5.21 -10.32 16.58
C VAL A 34 3.86 -9.68 16.23
N ALA A 35 3.17 -9.09 17.21
CA ALA A 35 1.89 -8.43 17.01
C ALA A 35 2.02 -7.21 16.08
N LEU A 36 2.92 -6.27 16.40
CA LEU A 36 3.14 -5.05 15.61
C LEU A 36 3.57 -5.38 14.18
N PHE A 37 4.46 -6.35 14.03
CA PHE A 37 4.94 -6.82 12.74
C PHE A 37 3.85 -7.49 11.90
N THR A 38 3.04 -8.34 12.52
CA THR A 38 1.89 -8.99 11.87
C THR A 38 0.87 -7.95 11.42
N VAL A 39 0.51 -6.99 12.27
CA VAL A 39 -0.41 -5.91 11.92
C VAL A 39 0.12 -5.10 10.75
N HIS A 40 1.38 -4.67 10.78
CA HIS A 40 1.99 -3.89 9.70
C HIS A 40 1.89 -4.62 8.34
N LYS A 41 2.24 -5.91 8.31
CA LYS A 41 2.16 -6.72 7.09
C LYS A 41 0.73 -6.93 6.61
N LEU A 42 -0.18 -7.32 7.50
CA LEU A 42 -1.56 -7.62 7.14
C LEU A 42 -2.31 -6.37 6.66
N VAL A 43 -2.07 -5.20 7.26
CA VAL A 43 -2.64 -3.94 6.78
C VAL A 43 -2.09 -3.60 5.39
N ALA A 44 -0.78 -3.70 5.17
CA ALA A 44 -0.17 -3.45 3.86
C ALA A 44 -0.76 -4.35 2.77
N THR A 45 -0.84 -5.66 3.03
CA THR A 45 -1.44 -6.63 2.11
C THR A 45 -2.94 -6.39 1.92
N GLY A 46 -3.66 -6.05 2.98
CA GLY A 46 -5.08 -5.72 2.92
C GLY A 46 -5.38 -4.54 2.00
N ILE A 47 -4.54 -3.48 2.02
CA ILE A 47 -4.68 -2.34 1.11
C ILE A 47 -4.47 -2.79 -0.34
N LEU A 48 -3.46 -3.61 -0.63
CA LEU A 48 -3.23 -4.14 -1.98
C LEU A 48 -4.39 -5.01 -2.47
N VAL A 49 -4.94 -5.88 -1.61
CA VAL A 49 -6.13 -6.68 -1.94
C VAL A 49 -7.33 -5.77 -2.23
N PHE A 50 -7.55 -4.75 -1.39
CA PHE A 50 -8.64 -3.79 -1.59
C PHE A 50 -8.48 -3.00 -2.90
N LEU A 51 -7.26 -2.62 -3.26
CA LEU A 51 -6.95 -2.01 -4.55
C LEU A 51 -7.30 -2.97 -5.70
N GLY A 52 -6.86 -4.23 -5.62
CA GLY A 52 -7.15 -5.26 -6.64
C GLY A 52 -8.65 -5.51 -6.84
N VAL A 53 -9.43 -5.56 -5.75
CA VAL A 53 -10.90 -5.68 -5.83
C VAL A 53 -11.53 -4.50 -6.58
N ASN A 54 -11.07 -3.28 -6.32
CA ASN A 54 -11.57 -2.09 -7.02
C ASN A 54 -11.18 -2.07 -8.50
N ILE A 55 -9.94 -2.47 -8.80
CA ILE A 55 -9.48 -2.66 -10.18
C ILE A 55 -10.38 -3.65 -10.92
N TYR A 56 -10.66 -4.81 -10.32
CA TYR A 56 -11.50 -5.83 -10.93
C TYR A 56 -12.93 -5.35 -11.19
N LYS A 57 -13.51 -4.56 -10.28
CA LYS A 57 -14.84 -3.96 -10.46
C LYS A 57 -14.85 -2.97 -11.63
N ILE A 58 -13.86 -2.07 -11.69
CA ILE A 58 -13.78 -1.02 -12.71
C ILE A 58 -13.40 -1.57 -14.09
N TYR A 59 -12.54 -2.60 -14.17
CA TYR A 59 -12.13 -3.22 -15.44
C TYR A 59 -13.31 -3.76 -16.26
N LYS A 60 -14.43 -4.12 -15.61
CA LYS A 60 -15.66 -4.55 -16.28
C LYS A 60 -16.47 -3.41 -16.91
N THR A 61 -15.98 -2.18 -16.84
CA THR A 61 -16.63 -0.98 -17.34
C THR A 61 -15.65 -0.18 -18.20
N PRO A 62 -16.10 0.56 -19.22
CA PRO A 62 -15.22 1.43 -20.02
C PRO A 62 -14.85 2.74 -19.29
N ALA A 63 -14.79 2.74 -17.95
CA ALA A 63 -14.76 3.95 -17.13
C ALA A 63 -13.40 4.67 -17.07
N LEU A 64 -12.28 3.99 -17.37
CA LEU A 64 -10.94 4.56 -17.23
C LEU A 64 -10.18 4.63 -18.56
N GLY A 65 -9.57 5.78 -18.84
CA GLY A 65 -8.64 5.97 -19.95
C GLY A 65 -7.23 5.43 -19.67
N GLY A 66 -6.38 5.40 -20.70
CA GLY A 66 -5.04 4.80 -20.64
C GLY A 66 -4.10 5.39 -19.58
N SER A 67 -4.14 6.72 -19.37
CA SER A 67 -3.33 7.37 -18.33
C SER A 67 -3.75 6.98 -16.91
N ALA A 68 -5.04 6.76 -16.67
CA ALA A 68 -5.54 6.27 -15.39
C ALA A 68 -5.08 4.82 -15.14
N TRP A 69 -5.14 3.97 -16.17
CA TRP A 69 -4.61 2.61 -16.11
C TRP A 69 -3.11 2.55 -15.85
N LEU A 70 -2.34 3.48 -16.39
CA LEU A 70 -0.91 3.59 -16.09
C LEU A 70 -0.67 3.87 -14.60
N ILE A 71 -1.37 4.85 -14.01
CA ILE A 71 -1.25 5.18 -12.58
C ILE A 71 -1.63 3.98 -11.70
N VAL A 72 -2.75 3.33 -12.01
CA VAL A 72 -3.21 2.13 -11.29
C VAL A 72 -2.18 1.00 -11.37
N SER A 73 -1.60 0.77 -12.55
CA SER A 73 -0.58 -0.26 -12.76
C SER A 73 0.71 0.04 -11.99
N LEU A 74 1.16 1.30 -12.01
CA LEU A 74 2.32 1.75 -11.24
C LEU A 74 2.08 1.61 -9.73
N ALA A 75 0.87 1.89 -9.24
CA ALA A 75 0.52 1.70 -7.84
C ALA A 75 0.62 0.22 -7.42
N VAL A 76 0.09 -0.70 -8.24
CA VAL A 76 0.19 -2.14 -7.99
C VAL A 76 1.66 -2.59 -7.96
N LEU A 77 2.46 -2.15 -8.93
CA LEU A 77 3.88 -2.49 -8.98
C LEU A 77 4.63 -1.96 -7.75
N ALA A 78 4.38 -0.71 -7.35
CA ALA A 78 4.98 -0.11 -6.16
C ALA A 78 4.63 -0.90 -4.89
N PHE A 79 3.37 -1.32 -4.73
CA PHE A 79 2.96 -2.20 -3.64
C PHE A 79 3.71 -3.53 -3.63
N VAL A 80 3.85 -4.18 -4.79
CA VAL A 80 4.59 -5.45 -4.90
C VAL A 80 6.03 -5.28 -4.45
N VAL A 81 6.72 -4.23 -4.91
CA VAL A 81 8.10 -3.94 -4.51
C VAL A 81 8.19 -3.58 -3.02
N MET A 82 7.25 -2.80 -2.49
CA MET A 82 7.18 -2.45 -1.06
C MET A 82 7.03 -3.70 -0.18
N ILE A 83 6.11 -4.61 -0.53
CA ILE A 83 5.85 -5.84 0.22
C ILE A 83 7.02 -6.82 0.09
N ALA A 84 7.59 -6.96 -1.11
CA ALA A 84 8.74 -7.82 -1.35
C ALA A 84 9.96 -7.36 -0.55
N SER A 85 10.30 -6.07 -0.63
CA SER A 85 11.42 -5.49 0.13
C SER A 85 11.21 -5.61 1.65
N GLY A 86 10.00 -5.34 2.16
CA GLY A 86 9.67 -5.55 3.58
C GLY A 86 9.77 -7.02 4.02
N SER A 87 9.39 -7.95 3.12
CA SER A 87 9.50 -9.39 3.37
C SER A 87 10.96 -9.83 3.44
N VAL A 88 11.80 -9.38 2.51
CA VAL A 88 13.25 -9.62 2.54
C VAL A 88 13.85 -9.08 3.83
N LEU A 89 13.55 -7.83 4.21
CA LEU A 89 14.05 -7.25 5.47
C LEU A 89 13.67 -8.11 6.67
N SER A 90 12.46 -8.65 6.72
CA SER A 90 12.05 -9.49 7.84
C SER A 90 12.68 -10.89 7.87
N ALA A 91 13.13 -11.42 6.74
CA ALA A 91 13.63 -12.78 6.61
C ALA A 91 15.12 -12.93 6.98
N VAL A 92 15.91 -11.86 6.81
CA VAL A 92 17.37 -11.89 7.05
C VAL A 92 17.73 -11.34 8.42
N LYS A 93 18.83 -11.81 9.03
CA LYS A 93 19.24 -11.42 10.39
C LYS A 93 19.73 -9.97 10.50
N SER A 94 20.45 -9.49 9.49
CA SER A 94 20.90 -8.11 9.35
C SER A 94 20.16 -7.42 8.20
N SER A 95 19.69 -6.19 8.41
CA SER A 95 19.01 -5.43 7.36
C SER A 95 20.02 -4.94 6.31
N PRO A 96 19.98 -5.41 5.05
CA PRO A 96 20.86 -4.89 4.01
C PRO A 96 20.47 -3.43 3.73
N THR A 97 21.43 -2.52 3.84
CA THR A 97 21.18 -1.07 3.74
C THR A 97 20.44 -0.67 2.47
N VAL A 98 20.77 -1.30 1.35
CA VAL A 98 20.12 -1.06 0.05
C VAL A 98 18.65 -1.46 0.09
N ILE A 99 18.30 -2.64 0.63
CA ILE A 99 16.91 -3.09 0.71
C ILE A 99 16.11 -2.22 1.69
N ALA A 100 16.73 -1.77 2.78
CA ALA A 100 16.11 -0.84 3.72
C ALA A 100 15.81 0.52 3.07
N ALA A 101 16.75 1.04 2.27
CA ALA A 101 16.55 2.26 1.50
C ALA A 101 15.43 2.10 0.45
N ILE A 102 15.43 0.99 -0.29
CA ILE A 102 14.37 0.65 -1.26
C ILE A 102 13.02 0.61 -0.56
N HIS A 103 12.88 -0.16 0.53
CA HIS A 103 11.62 -0.27 1.25
C HIS A 103 11.12 1.09 1.72
N LYS A 104 12.00 1.94 2.27
CA LYS A 104 11.65 3.28 2.72
C LYS A 104 11.19 4.18 1.56
N VAL A 105 11.96 4.30 0.49
CA VAL A 105 11.64 5.16 -0.65
C VAL A 105 10.37 4.68 -1.36
N VAL A 106 10.30 3.38 -1.67
CA VAL A 106 9.16 2.79 -2.35
C VAL A 106 7.89 2.89 -1.50
N SER A 107 7.97 2.86 -0.17
CA SER A 107 6.80 3.07 0.70
C SER A 107 6.17 4.45 0.48
N TYR A 108 6.97 5.52 0.41
CA TYR A 108 6.44 6.86 0.14
C TYR A 108 5.85 6.99 -1.27
N VAL A 109 6.53 6.43 -2.28
CA VAL A 109 6.03 6.40 -3.66
C VAL A 109 4.72 5.62 -3.76
N THR A 110 4.61 4.49 -3.04
CA THR A 110 3.41 3.65 -3.02
C THR A 110 2.21 4.43 -2.48
N VAL A 111 2.36 5.22 -1.42
CA VAL A 111 1.27 6.05 -0.89
C VAL A 111 0.75 7.04 -1.93
N LEU A 112 1.65 7.78 -2.58
CA LEU A 112 1.26 8.80 -3.56
C LEU A 112 0.51 8.15 -4.74
N LEU A 113 1.05 7.05 -5.27
CA LEU A 113 0.41 6.31 -6.35
C LEU A 113 -0.91 5.67 -5.92
N ALA A 114 -0.99 5.16 -4.69
CA ALA A 114 -2.20 4.55 -4.17
C ALA A 114 -3.32 5.57 -3.94
N ILE A 115 -3.02 6.75 -3.38
CA ILE A 115 -3.98 7.85 -3.24
C ILE A 115 -4.53 8.23 -4.62
N ALA A 116 -3.65 8.40 -5.61
CA ALA A 116 -4.07 8.69 -6.98
C ALA A 116 -4.93 7.56 -7.58
N ALA A 117 -4.53 6.31 -7.40
CA ALA A 117 -5.28 5.15 -7.89
C ALA A 117 -6.66 5.03 -7.23
N PHE A 118 -6.76 5.16 -5.90
CA PHE A 118 -8.04 5.11 -5.19
C PHE A 118 -8.94 6.29 -5.55
N TYR A 119 -8.39 7.50 -5.76
CA TYR A 119 -9.16 8.62 -6.26
C TYR A 119 -9.78 8.32 -7.64
N LEU A 120 -8.98 7.75 -8.55
CA LEU A 120 -9.45 7.37 -9.88
C LEU A 120 -10.53 6.27 -9.82
N LEU A 121 -10.32 5.25 -8.98
CA LEU A 121 -11.21 4.08 -8.87
C LEU A 121 -12.49 4.34 -8.09
N LEU A 122 -12.48 5.22 -7.08
CA LEU A 122 -13.61 5.43 -6.16
C LEU A 122 -14.39 6.73 -6.42
N TRP A 123 -13.77 7.73 -7.04
CA TRP A 123 -14.37 9.05 -7.17
C TRP A 123 -14.46 9.55 -8.61
N ARG A 124 -13.47 9.22 -9.46
CA ARG A 124 -13.46 9.65 -10.87
C ARG A 124 -14.27 8.74 -11.79
N SER A 125 -14.45 7.48 -11.42
CA SER A 125 -15.20 6.49 -12.19
C SER A 125 -16.70 6.76 -12.03
N PRO A 126 -17.47 7.03 -13.12
CA PRO A 126 -18.91 7.26 -13.06
C PRO A 126 -19.70 6.03 -12.62
#